data_AF-A0A7X7J1F8-F1
#
_entry.id   AF-A0A7X7J1F8-F1
#
_cell.length_a   1.000
_cell.length_b   1.000
_cell.length_c   1.000
_cell.angle_alpha   90.00
_cell.angle_beta   90.00
_cell.angle_gamma   90.00
#
_symmetry.space_group_name_H-M   'P 1'
#
loop_
_entity.id
_entity.type
_entity.pdbx_description
1 polymer ?
#
loop_
_entity_poly.entity_id
_entity_poly.type
_entity_poly.pdbx_seq_one_letter_code
_entity_poly.pdbx_strand_id
1 'polypeptide(L)'
;MNNLLKFALVSIVCFAGCKGEDESVANKAGTKVGEALTDFASGVGKGIDKQLAVNVELAPALAELGVSKTVAKSTVLDAPSSSPAGSDSERKGITVYLVATHPLKSRLIARAMNKEGQEVGRSDTEVDFAADDAKYVTFGFPNEMDTQLVERYVIDIKK
;
A
#
# COMPACT_ATOMS: atom_id res chain seq x y z
N MET A 1 -31.21 45.69 -5.90
CA MET A 1 -30.17 46.74 -5.86
C MET A 1 -29.06 46.33 -6.81
N ASN A 2 -28.95 47.10 -7.88
CA ASN A 2 -28.04 46.90 -8.99
C ASN A 2 -26.61 47.30 -8.58
N ASN A 3 -25.59 46.70 -9.20
CA ASN A 3 -24.63 47.38 -10.09
C ASN A 3 -23.38 46.49 -10.27
N LEU A 4 -23.03 46.03 -11.49
CA LEU A 4 -22.55 46.75 -12.67
C LEU A 4 -21.02 46.60 -12.76
N LEU A 5 -20.55 45.55 -13.44
CA LEU A 5 -19.25 45.60 -14.10
C LEU A 5 -19.36 44.98 -15.49
N LYS A 6 -19.67 45.86 -16.44
CA LYS A 6 -19.65 45.61 -17.88
C LYS A 6 -18.19 45.72 -18.32
N PHE A 7 -17.62 44.65 -18.86
CA PHE A 7 -16.52 44.77 -19.81
C PHE A 7 -17.06 44.51 -21.20
N ALA A 8 -16.99 45.55 -22.01
CA ALA A 8 -17.45 45.59 -23.38
C ALA A 8 -16.32 45.14 -24.32
N LEU A 9 -16.74 44.44 -25.38
CA LEU A 9 -16.38 44.72 -26.78
C LEU A 9 -14.95 44.41 -27.23
N VAL A 10 -14.82 43.32 -28.00
CA VAL A 10 -14.10 43.18 -29.29
C VAL A 10 -14.61 41.86 -29.90
N SER A 11 -14.88 41.63 -31.19
CA SER A 11 -15.28 42.39 -32.36
C SER A 11 -15.62 41.30 -33.40
N ILE A 12 -16.74 41.44 -34.08
CA ILE A 12 -17.17 40.59 -35.20
C ILE A 12 -16.09 40.58 -36.30
N VAL A 13 -15.77 39.40 -36.83
CA VAL A 13 -15.33 39.23 -38.23
C VAL A 13 -16.14 38.07 -38.81
N CYS A 14 -17.19 38.41 -39.56
CA CYS A 14 -17.85 37.51 -40.49
C CYS A 14 -17.13 37.61 -41.83
N PHE A 15 -16.48 36.53 -42.27
CA PHE A 15 -16.15 36.33 -43.68
C PHE A 15 -17.12 35.29 -44.23
N ALA A 16 -18.08 35.72 -45.04
CA ALA A 16 -18.85 34.85 -45.91
C ALA A 16 -18.04 34.65 -47.20
N GLY A 17 -17.60 33.41 -47.43
CA GLY A 17 -17.01 32.96 -48.69
C GLY A 17 -17.58 31.59 -49.05
N CYS A 18 -18.29 31.52 -50.17
CA CYS A 18 -18.94 30.32 -50.68
C CYS A 18 -17.93 29.31 -51.28
N LYS A 19 -18.20 28.04 -50.98
CA LYS A 19 -18.09 26.85 -51.85
C LYS A 19 -16.72 26.56 -52.48
N GLY A 20 -16.00 25.64 -51.84
CA GLY A 20 -14.95 24.81 -52.41
C GLY A 20 -14.93 23.50 -51.61
N GLU A 21 -15.14 22.40 -52.30
CA GLU A 21 -15.14 21.03 -51.82
C GLU A 21 -13.67 20.65 -51.61
N ASP A 22 -13.22 20.37 -50.38
CA ASP A 22 -11.98 19.62 -50.18
C ASP A 22 -11.83 19.05 -48.77
N GLU A 23 -11.35 17.82 -48.77
CA GLU A 23 -11.10 16.95 -47.65
C GLU A 23 -10.00 17.50 -46.73
N SER A 24 -10.22 17.50 -45.41
CA SER A 24 -9.11 17.56 -44.46
C SER A 24 -9.55 17.09 -43.07
N VAL A 25 -9.32 15.80 -42.80
CA VAL A 25 -8.36 15.24 -41.81
C VAL A 25 -8.19 15.92 -40.43
N ALA A 26 -8.71 17.11 -40.15
CA ALA A 26 -8.46 17.84 -38.91
C ALA A 26 -9.28 17.36 -37.69
N ASN A 27 -10.42 16.68 -37.87
CA ASN A 27 -11.32 16.34 -36.75
C ASN A 27 -11.20 14.89 -36.22
N LYS A 28 -10.24 14.09 -36.68
CA LYS A 28 -9.97 12.74 -36.13
C LYS A 28 -8.63 12.58 -35.41
N ALA A 29 -7.78 13.60 -35.42
CA ALA A 29 -6.45 13.54 -34.77
C ALA A 29 -6.44 14.02 -33.31
N GLY A 30 -7.45 14.80 -32.88
CA GLY A 30 -7.46 15.46 -31.56
C GLY A 30 -7.98 14.62 -30.38
N THR A 31 -8.78 13.58 -30.61
CA THR A 31 -9.40 12.80 -29.53
C THR A 31 -8.63 11.55 -29.12
N LYS A 32 -7.74 11.02 -29.96
CA LYS A 32 -6.95 9.81 -29.63
C LYS A 32 -5.64 10.08 -28.88
N VAL A 33 -5.18 11.32 -28.79
CA VAL A 33 -3.92 11.67 -28.11
C VAL A 33 -4.15 11.96 -26.61
N GLY A 34 -5.37 12.34 -26.21
CA GLY A 34 -5.70 12.67 -24.81
C GLY A 34 -5.86 11.47 -23.87
N GLU A 35 -6.35 10.33 -24.35
CA GLU A 35 -6.48 9.10 -23.53
C GLU A 35 -5.10 8.49 -23.23
N ALA A 36 -4.19 8.48 -24.20
CA ALA A 36 -2.87 7.86 -24.05
C ALA A 36 -1.94 8.56 -23.03
N LEU A 37 -2.12 9.87 -22.80
CA LEU A 37 -1.33 10.62 -21.82
C LEU A 37 -1.84 10.44 -20.39
N THR A 38 -3.12 10.12 -20.21
CA THR A 38 -3.71 9.89 -18.88
C THR A 38 -3.25 8.55 -18.30
N ASP A 39 -3.11 7.52 -19.13
CA ASP A 39 -2.63 6.20 -18.71
C ASP A 39 -1.13 6.19 -18.41
N PHE A 40 -0.30 6.92 -19.18
CA PHE A 40 1.15 6.98 -18.95
C PHE A 40 1.51 7.70 -17.64
N ALA A 41 0.77 8.74 -17.25
CA ALA A 41 0.99 9.46 -16.00
C ALA A 41 0.68 8.63 -14.75
N SER A 42 -0.11 7.55 -14.87
CA SER A 42 -0.45 6.65 -13.77
C SER A 42 0.43 5.38 -13.71
N GLY A 43 1.22 5.11 -14.75
CA GLY A 43 1.67 3.77 -15.11
C GLY A 43 3.01 3.27 -14.54
N VAL A 44 3.86 4.12 -13.95
CA VAL A 44 5.23 3.68 -13.53
C VAL A 44 5.44 3.60 -12.02
N GLY A 45 4.53 4.13 -11.19
CA GLY A 45 4.72 4.19 -9.73
C GLY A 45 3.89 3.21 -8.88
N LYS A 46 2.74 2.73 -9.37
CA LYS A 46 1.76 1.98 -8.54
C LYS A 46 1.90 0.45 -8.62
N GLY A 47 2.70 -0.07 -9.54
CA GLY A 47 2.73 -1.50 -9.90
C GLY A 47 3.52 -2.39 -8.96
N ILE A 48 4.58 -1.86 -8.36
CA ILE A 48 5.52 -2.63 -7.51
C ILE A 48 5.09 -2.66 -6.04
N ASP A 49 4.61 -1.53 -5.51
CA ASP A 49 4.29 -1.41 -4.07
C ASP A 49 3.04 -2.21 -3.64
N LYS A 50 2.08 -2.44 -4.55
CA LYS A 50 0.84 -3.17 -4.20
C LYS A 50 1.06 -4.66 -3.97
N GLN A 51 2.05 -5.28 -4.60
CA GLN A 51 2.29 -6.72 -4.48
C GLN A 51 2.93 -7.13 -3.15
N LEU A 52 3.49 -6.16 -2.40
CA LEU A 52 4.12 -6.43 -1.11
C LEU A 52 3.22 -6.06 0.08
N ALA A 53 2.15 -5.30 -0.12
CA ALA A 53 1.26 -4.95 0.98
C ALA A 53 0.53 -6.19 1.53
N VAL A 54 0.54 -6.36 2.84
CA VAL A 54 -0.16 -7.48 3.51
C VAL A 54 -1.25 -6.93 4.43
N ASN A 55 -2.34 -7.68 4.57
CA ASN A 55 -3.39 -7.35 5.52
C ASN A 55 -2.96 -7.72 6.95
N VAL A 56 -2.96 -6.73 7.85
CA VAL A 56 -2.61 -6.92 9.26
C VAL A 56 -3.73 -6.36 10.12
N GLU A 57 -4.10 -7.10 11.16
CA GLU A 57 -5.01 -6.65 12.20
C GLU A 57 -4.28 -6.68 13.55
N LEU A 58 -4.57 -5.69 14.39
CA LEU A 58 -4.10 -5.68 15.77
C LEU A 58 -5.23 -6.18 16.66
N ALA A 59 -4.92 -7.06 17.59
CA ALA A 59 -5.87 -7.47 18.62
C ALA A 59 -6.31 -6.24 19.45
N PRO A 60 -7.56 -6.20 19.95
CA PRO A 60 -8.06 -5.06 20.73
C PRO A 60 -7.16 -4.67 21.90
N ALA A 61 -6.55 -5.66 22.57
CA ALA A 61 -5.64 -5.44 23.69
C ALA A 61 -4.44 -4.54 23.33
N LEU A 62 -3.96 -4.57 22.09
CA LEU A 62 -2.86 -3.69 21.66
C LEU A 62 -3.34 -2.23 21.51
N ALA A 63 -4.55 -2.01 20.99
CA ALA A 63 -5.13 -0.68 20.89
C ALA A 63 -5.39 -0.07 22.27
N GLU A 64 -5.83 -0.88 23.24
CA GLU A 64 -5.99 -0.47 24.65
C GLU A 64 -4.67 -0.05 25.29
N LEU A 65 -3.54 -0.60 24.83
CA LEU A 65 -2.20 -0.19 25.24
C LEU A 65 -1.66 1.01 24.43
N GLY A 66 -2.45 1.58 23.53
CA GLY A 66 -2.04 2.71 22.69
C GLY A 66 -1.14 2.33 21.52
N VAL A 67 -1.17 1.06 21.08
CA VAL A 67 -0.45 0.62 19.89
C VAL A 67 -1.36 0.70 18.66
N SER A 68 -0.84 1.31 17.61
CA SER A 68 -1.46 1.37 16.28
C SER A 68 -0.45 0.95 15.20
N LYS A 69 -0.92 0.85 13.95
CA LYS A 69 -0.09 0.50 12.79
C LYS A 69 -0.38 1.42 11.61
N THR A 70 0.58 1.59 10.71
CA THR A 70 0.38 2.39 9.48
C THR A 70 0.63 1.58 8.21
N VAL A 71 1.75 0.89 8.13
CA VAL A 71 2.20 0.15 6.94
C VAL A 71 2.57 -1.26 7.33
N ALA A 72 2.18 -2.22 6.50
CA ALA A 72 2.62 -3.60 6.61
C ALA A 72 3.01 -4.14 5.23
N LYS A 73 4.18 -4.75 5.16
CA LYS A 73 4.71 -5.33 3.92
C LYS A 73 5.22 -6.75 4.16
N SER A 74 5.09 -7.63 3.17
CA SER A 74 5.85 -8.86 3.11
C SER A 74 7.33 -8.55 2.96
N THR A 75 8.17 -9.43 3.50
CA THR A 75 9.62 -9.30 3.43
C THR A 75 10.26 -10.68 3.36
N VAL A 76 11.48 -10.72 2.81
CA VAL A 76 12.34 -11.88 2.83
C VAL A 76 13.48 -11.57 3.79
N LEU A 77 13.74 -12.49 4.71
CA LEU A 77 14.75 -12.38 5.74
C LEU A 77 15.82 -13.44 5.49
N ASP A 78 17.06 -13.14 5.85
CA ASP A 78 18.08 -14.17 5.87
C ASP A 78 17.71 -15.28 6.87
N ALA A 79 18.00 -16.51 6.49
CA ALA A 79 17.95 -17.64 7.39
C ALA A 79 18.94 -17.40 8.55
N PRO A 80 18.55 -17.69 9.80
CA PRO A 80 19.49 -17.61 10.92
C PRO A 80 20.69 -18.53 10.64
N SER A 81 21.88 -18.14 11.11
CA SER A 81 23.12 -18.91 10.92
C SER A 81 23.09 -20.35 11.44
N SER A 82 22.06 -20.70 12.23
CA SER A 82 21.78 -22.04 12.72
C SER A 82 20.95 -22.91 11.77
N SER A 83 20.54 -22.42 10.60
CA SER A 83 19.79 -23.20 9.63
C SER A 83 20.65 -24.31 9.00
N PRO A 84 20.09 -25.51 8.75
CA PRO A 84 20.81 -26.60 8.10
C PRO A 84 21.38 -26.17 6.75
N ALA A 85 22.64 -26.54 6.46
CA ALA A 85 23.24 -26.31 5.17
C ALA A 85 22.39 -26.95 4.05
N GLY A 86 21.89 -26.14 3.11
CA GLY A 86 21.03 -26.58 2.00
C GLY A 86 19.53 -26.35 2.18
N SER A 87 19.06 -25.81 3.32
CA SER A 87 17.72 -25.19 3.38
C SER A 87 17.73 -23.88 2.60
N ASP A 88 16.62 -23.51 1.95
CA ASP A 88 16.45 -22.18 1.37
C ASP A 88 16.94 -21.12 2.38
N SER A 89 17.94 -20.34 1.96
CA SER A 89 18.65 -19.35 2.77
C SER A 89 17.77 -18.16 3.18
N GLU A 90 16.49 -18.20 2.82
CA GLU A 90 15.54 -17.12 2.87
C GLU A 90 14.33 -17.57 3.69
N ARG A 91 14.03 -16.83 4.77
CA ARG A 91 12.78 -16.97 5.53
C ARG A 91 11.78 -15.92 5.09
N LYS A 92 10.52 -16.34 5.00
CA LYS A 92 9.40 -15.43 4.71
C LYS A 92 9.01 -14.67 5.97
N GLY A 93 8.69 -13.40 5.82
CA GLY A 93 8.31 -12.56 6.95
C GLY A 93 7.34 -11.45 6.57
N ILE A 94 6.89 -10.74 7.60
CA ILE A 94 6.23 -9.43 7.44
C ILE A 94 6.96 -8.40 8.29
N THR A 95 6.94 -7.16 7.83
CA THR A 95 7.44 -6.01 8.56
C THR A 95 6.30 -5.00 8.70
N VAL A 96 6.00 -4.61 9.93
CA VAL A 96 4.88 -3.73 10.28
C VAL A 96 5.40 -2.51 11.01
N TYR A 97 5.04 -1.32 10.55
CA TYR A 97 5.33 -0.09 11.26
C TYR A 97 4.31 0.10 12.38
N LEU A 98 4.77 -0.04 13.62
CA LEU A 98 3.96 0.12 14.82
C LEU A 98 4.30 1.45 15.49
N VAL A 99 3.26 2.12 15.98
CA VAL A 99 3.34 3.38 16.75
C VAL A 99 2.74 3.11 18.12
N ALA A 100 3.45 3.47 19.18
CA ALA A 100 3.02 3.30 20.56
C ALA A 100 2.93 4.66 21.27
N THR A 101 1.75 5.01 21.77
CA THR A 101 1.56 6.26 22.54
C THR A 101 2.02 6.12 23.99
N HIS A 102 2.14 4.90 24.49
CA HIS A 102 2.60 4.57 25.84
C HIS A 102 3.82 3.65 25.78
N PRO A 103 4.68 3.65 26.82
CA PRO A 103 5.77 2.68 26.90
C PRO A 103 5.23 1.25 26.90
N LEU A 104 5.84 0.38 26.10
CA LEU A 104 5.45 -1.02 25.99
C LEU A 104 6.68 -1.91 25.85
N LYS A 105 6.95 -2.71 26.88
CA LYS A 105 7.93 -3.79 26.82
C LYS A 105 7.22 -5.12 26.92
N SER A 106 7.15 -5.85 25.81
CA SER A 106 6.38 -7.09 25.73
C SER A 106 6.86 -7.96 24.59
N ARG A 107 6.32 -9.17 24.52
CA ARG A 107 6.51 -10.07 23.39
C ARG A 107 5.24 -10.05 22.55
N LEU A 108 5.37 -9.69 21.28
CA LEU A 108 4.26 -9.72 20.33
C LEU A 108 4.26 -11.06 19.59
N ILE A 109 3.09 -11.56 19.26
CA ILE A 109 2.88 -12.72 18.41
C ILE A 109 2.08 -12.31 17.19
N ALA A 110 2.58 -12.65 16.00
CA ALA A 110 1.85 -12.57 14.74
C ALA A 110 1.37 -13.97 14.35
N ARG A 111 0.06 -14.11 14.11
CA ARG A 111 -0.58 -15.32 13.61
C ARG A 111 -1.02 -15.10 12.17
N ALA A 112 -0.58 -15.96 11.25
CA ALA A 112 -1.02 -15.97 9.87
C ALA A 112 -2.32 -16.77 9.76
N MET A 113 -3.38 -16.14 9.28
CA MET A 113 -4.72 -16.71 9.18
C MET A 113 -5.06 -16.95 7.71
N ASN A 114 -5.60 -18.12 7.39
CA ASN A 114 -6.16 -18.40 6.07
C ASN A 114 -7.58 -17.83 5.91
N LYS A 115 -8.18 -18.05 4.74
CA LYS A 115 -9.53 -17.58 4.39
C LYS A 115 -10.62 -18.18 5.28
N GLU A 116 -10.41 -19.38 5.78
CA GLU A 116 -11.29 -20.07 6.72
C GLU A 116 -11.12 -19.57 8.16
N GLY A 117 -10.20 -18.64 8.41
CA GLY A 117 -9.90 -18.14 9.75
C GLY A 117 -9.13 -19.14 10.61
N GLN A 118 -8.48 -20.14 10.00
CA GLN A 118 -7.59 -21.08 10.66
C GLN A 118 -6.17 -20.52 10.65
N GLU A 119 -5.42 -20.79 11.72
CA GLU A 119 -4.02 -20.40 11.79
C GLU A 119 -3.16 -21.36 10.95
N VAL A 120 -2.37 -20.81 10.03
CA VAL A 120 -1.44 -21.55 9.16
C VAL A 120 0.02 -21.25 9.44
N GLY A 121 0.29 -20.36 10.40
CA GLY A 121 1.65 -20.05 10.86
C GLY A 121 1.65 -19.04 11.99
N ARG A 122 2.75 -19.02 12.76
CA ARG A 122 2.97 -18.03 13.81
C ARG A 122 4.44 -17.63 13.89
N SER A 123 4.67 -16.42 14.36
CA SER A 123 5.99 -15.88 14.68
C SER A 123 5.86 -14.92 15.86
N ASP A 124 6.90 -14.78 16.66
CA ASP A 124 6.89 -13.85 17.78
C ASP A 124 8.21 -13.09 17.87
N THR A 125 8.15 -11.90 18.46
CA THR A 125 9.29 -11.01 18.61
C THR A 125 9.12 -10.15 19.85
N GLU A 126 10.24 -9.77 20.46
CA GLU A 126 10.24 -8.86 21.59
C GLU A 126 10.26 -7.42 21.10
N VAL A 127 9.50 -6.57 21.79
CA VAL A 127 9.43 -5.14 21.52
C VAL A 127 9.65 -4.36 22.81
N ASP A 128 10.29 -3.21 22.67
CA ASP A 128 10.54 -2.27 23.76
C ASP A 128 10.32 -0.85 23.22
N PHE A 129 9.12 -0.32 23.38
CA PHE A 129 8.73 1.01 22.94
C PHE A 129 8.83 2.00 24.10
N ALA A 130 9.39 3.18 23.84
CA ALA A 130 9.19 4.33 24.72
C ALA A 130 7.79 4.95 24.52
N ALA A 131 7.44 5.94 25.34
CA ALA A 131 6.26 6.76 25.08
C ALA A 131 6.46 7.55 23.77
N ASP A 132 5.41 7.58 22.93
CA ASP A 132 5.43 8.26 21.61
C ASP A 132 6.52 7.73 20.66
N ASP A 133 6.83 6.44 20.75
CA ASP A 133 7.83 5.76 19.91
C ASP A 133 7.17 5.05 18.71
N ALA A 134 7.92 4.91 17.63
CA ALA A 134 7.47 4.23 16.42
C ALA A 134 8.63 3.57 15.68
N LYS A 135 8.43 2.31 15.29
CA LYS A 135 9.43 1.55 14.53
C LYS A 135 8.82 0.42 13.72
N TYR A 136 9.63 -0.06 12.78
CA TYR A 136 9.36 -1.31 12.11
C TYR A 136 9.61 -2.50 13.04
N VAL A 137 8.63 -3.39 13.10
CA VAL A 137 8.69 -4.67 13.82
C VAL A 137 8.54 -5.79 12.79
N THR A 138 9.49 -6.70 12.78
CA THR A 138 9.57 -7.78 11.81
C THR A 138 9.25 -9.12 12.47
N PHE A 139 8.38 -9.88 11.82
CA PHE A 139 7.99 -11.24 12.20
C PHE A 139 8.47 -12.19 11.11
N GLY A 140 9.42 -13.07 11.44
CA GLY A 140 9.90 -14.10 10.53
C GLY A 140 9.20 -15.42 10.80
N PHE A 141 8.50 -15.94 9.81
CA PHE A 141 7.72 -17.18 9.92
C PHE A 141 8.59 -18.41 9.59
N PRO A 142 8.16 -19.62 10.02
CA PRO A 142 8.77 -20.87 9.58
C PRO A 142 8.71 -21.02 8.06
N ASN A 143 9.70 -21.70 7.48
CA ASN A 143 9.79 -21.91 6.02
C ASN A 143 8.65 -22.78 5.48
N GLU A 144 8.11 -23.66 6.32
CA GLU A 144 6.99 -24.55 6.03
C GLU A 144 5.67 -23.80 5.88
N MET A 145 5.59 -22.54 6.34
CA MET A 145 4.38 -21.73 6.17
C MET A 145 4.22 -21.34 4.69
N ASP A 146 3.11 -21.76 4.10
CA ASP A 146 2.72 -21.32 2.77
C ASP A 146 2.05 -19.94 2.83
N THR A 147 2.79 -18.91 2.43
CA THR A 147 2.30 -17.52 2.33
C THR A 147 1.12 -17.36 1.37
N GLN A 148 0.94 -18.26 0.40
CA GLN A 148 -0.19 -18.18 -0.53
C GLN A 148 -1.54 -18.54 0.14
N LEU A 149 -1.50 -19.25 1.26
CA LEU A 149 -2.68 -19.57 2.05
C LEU A 149 -3.10 -18.42 2.97
N VAL A 150 -2.25 -17.41 3.16
CA VAL A 150 -2.47 -16.36 4.16
C VAL A 150 -3.38 -15.27 3.59
N GLU A 151 -4.52 -15.05 4.26
CA GLU A 151 -5.45 -13.96 3.96
C GLU A 151 -5.12 -12.72 4.77
N ARG A 152 -4.75 -12.90 6.05
CA ARG A 152 -4.39 -11.81 6.96
C ARG A 152 -3.48 -12.27 8.08
N TYR A 153 -2.79 -11.33 8.70
CA TYR A 153 -2.01 -11.55 9.91
C TYR A 153 -2.68 -10.85 11.10
N VAL A 154 -2.75 -11.54 12.25
CA VAL A 154 -3.25 -10.97 13.51
C VAL A 154 -2.10 -10.83 14.47
N ILE A 155 -1.80 -9.60 14.88
CA ILE A 155 -0.78 -9.31 15.89
C ILE A 155 -1.45 -9.11 17.24
N ASP A 156 -0.88 -9.73 18.26
CA ASP A 156 -1.39 -9.72 19.63
C ASP A 156 -0.22 -9.74 20.62
N ILE A 157 -0.52 -9.56 21.89
CA ILE A 157 0.42 -9.82 22.97
C ILE A 157 0.54 -11.32 23.16
N LYS A 158 1.77 -11.83 23.21
CA LYS A 158 2.03 -13.21 23.59
C LYS A 158 1.84 -13.33 25.10
N LYS A 159 0.79 -14.05 25.49
CA LYS A 159 0.50 -14.39 26.90
C LYS A 159 1.44 -15.49 27.41
#